data_AF-A0A1Y1LGB7-F1
#
_entry.id   AF-A0A1Y1LGB7-F1
#
_cell.length_a   1.000
_cell.length_b   1.000
_cell.length_c   1.000
_cell.angle_alpha   90.00
_cell.angle_beta   90.00
_cell.angle_gamma   90.00
#
_symmetry.space_group_name_H-M   'P 1'
#
loop_
_entity.id
_entity.type
_entity.pdbx_description
1 polymer ?
#
loop_
_entity_poly.entity_id
_entity_poly.type
_entity_poly.pdbx_seq_one_letter_code
_entity_poly.pdbx_strand_id
1 'polypeptide(L)'
;LTIGNLDQAIIEACSSWTLTKPLLEYLLPCWKRVVRASSTAKNVSAPRHEILDEAKRLCMSNCLFALTMPALYGRDPNPQHDTLVPYLLQGIQDDGGLCFDFIREAIKRFDEDEAFPALFNDAMIKISSQLSTLSLGDEYKPHVQALLTYTRFPVLIANLAQHPSFNMAQSAPGIERHTILGPFFRISPLQPEAIKSYFPGARSLDRVRIANA
;
A
#
# COMPACT_ATOMS: atom_id res chain seq x y z
N LEU A 1 8.02 -3.61 31.15
CA LEU A 1 7.43 -4.57 30.20
C LEU A 1 8.29 -5.82 30.16
N THR A 2 7.65 -6.98 30.17
CA THR A 2 8.25 -8.30 29.92
C THR A 2 7.72 -8.80 28.59
N ILE A 3 8.37 -9.79 27.97
CA ILE A 3 7.86 -10.41 26.74
C ILE A 3 6.38 -10.82 26.87
N GLY A 4 6.01 -11.40 28.01
CA GLY A 4 4.64 -11.87 28.27
C GLY A 4 3.57 -10.79 28.41
N ASN A 5 3.93 -9.49 28.50
CA ASN A 5 2.95 -8.40 28.55
C ASN A 5 3.02 -7.42 27.38
N LEU A 6 3.88 -7.66 26.38
CA LEU A 6 3.98 -6.82 25.19
C LEU A 6 2.69 -6.82 24.38
N ASP A 7 2.13 -8.00 24.13
CA ASP A 7 0.93 -8.12 23.29
C ASP A 7 -0.28 -7.45 23.96
N GLN A 8 -0.49 -7.71 25.25
CA GLN A 8 -1.53 -7.04 26.04
C GLN A 8 -1.40 -5.52 25.99
N ALA A 9 -0.17 -4.99 26.12
CA ALA A 9 0.06 -3.55 26.04
C ALA A 9 -0.24 -2.97 24.65
N ILE A 10 0.02 -3.72 23.57
CA ILE A 10 -0.32 -3.31 22.20
C ILE A 10 -1.85 -3.28 22.03
N ILE A 11 -2.56 -4.31 22.50
CA ILE A 11 -4.02 -4.41 22.41
C ILE A 11 -4.68 -3.25 23.19
N GLU A 12 -4.23 -2.97 24.42
CA GLU A 12 -4.73 -1.86 25.23
C GLU A 12 -4.46 -0.49 24.57
N ALA A 13 -3.27 -0.30 24.01
CA ALA A 13 -2.93 0.93 23.29
C ALA A 13 -3.80 1.12 22.03
N CYS A 14 -4.05 0.05 21.28
CA CYS A 14 -4.91 0.11 20.09
C CYS A 14 -6.39 0.32 20.45
N SER A 15 -6.85 -0.29 21.53
CA SER A 15 -8.22 -0.13 22.03
C SER A 15 -8.49 1.28 22.57
N SER A 16 -7.45 1.94 23.10
CA SER A 16 -7.52 3.34 23.56
C SER A 16 -7.22 4.37 22.46
N TRP A 17 -6.75 3.93 21.28
CA TRP A 17 -6.55 4.82 20.14
C TRP A 17 -7.88 5.38 19.64
N THR A 18 -7.88 6.62 19.18
CA THR A 18 -9.11 7.29 18.72
C THR A 18 -9.83 6.50 17.62
N LEU A 19 -11.13 6.26 17.79
CA LEU A 19 -11.95 5.47 16.85
C LEU A 19 -12.04 6.12 15.46
N THR A 20 -11.86 7.44 15.37
CA THR A 20 -11.90 8.21 14.14
C THR A 20 -10.66 8.09 13.27
N LYS A 21 -9.58 7.48 13.76
CA LYS A 21 -8.34 7.29 13.00
C LYS A 21 -8.04 5.82 12.75
N PRO A 22 -7.43 5.46 11.62
CA PRO A 22 -6.94 4.12 11.38
C PRO A 22 -5.97 3.65 12.47
N LEU A 23 -6.05 2.37 12.85
CA LEU A 23 -5.10 1.78 13.79
C LEU A 23 -3.68 1.70 13.23
N LEU A 24 -3.56 1.51 11.91
CA LEU A 24 -2.26 1.41 11.25
C LEU A 24 -1.44 2.72 11.35
N GLU A 25 -2.08 3.89 11.51
CA GLU A 25 -1.38 5.16 11.82
C GLU A 25 -0.61 5.11 13.14
N TYR A 26 -1.05 4.30 14.10
CA TYR A 26 -0.34 4.08 15.36
C TYR A 26 0.67 2.93 15.24
N LEU A 27 0.24 1.80 14.67
CA LEU A 27 1.02 0.56 14.65
C LEU A 27 2.20 0.60 13.67
N LEU A 28 2.06 1.23 12.51
CA LEU A 28 3.13 1.28 11.51
C LEU A 28 4.36 2.05 12.04
N PRO A 29 4.23 3.24 12.65
CA PRO A 29 5.35 3.90 13.32
C PRO A 29 5.95 3.07 14.46
N CYS A 30 5.13 2.36 15.24
CA CYS A 30 5.60 1.46 16.29
C CYS A 30 6.50 0.36 15.70
N TRP A 31 6.04 -0.33 14.67
CA TRP A 31 6.80 -1.36 13.98
C TRP A 31 8.11 -0.80 13.39
N LYS A 32 8.06 0.35 12.70
CA LYS A 32 9.26 1.00 12.13
C LYS A 32 10.29 1.33 13.21
N ARG A 33 9.84 1.85 14.37
CA ARG A 33 10.74 2.14 15.51
C ARG A 33 11.41 0.88 16.04
N VAL A 34 10.67 -0.22 16.19
CA VAL A 34 11.23 -1.49 16.66
C VAL A 34 12.24 -2.03 15.65
N VAL A 35 11.94 -2.01 14.35
CA VAL A 35 12.90 -2.45 13.31
C VAL A 35 14.18 -1.62 13.32
N ARG A 36 14.09 -0.29 13.47
CA ARG A 36 15.26 0.59 13.61
C ARG A 36 16.04 0.30 14.90
N ALA A 37 15.35 0.02 16.00
CA ALA A 37 16.00 -0.37 17.25
C ALA A 37 16.74 -1.71 17.12
N SER A 38 16.12 -2.73 16.49
CA SER A 38 16.75 -4.04 16.25
C SER A 38 17.98 -3.93 15.33
N SER A 39 17.96 -3.09 14.30
CA SER A 39 19.09 -2.97 13.36
C SER A 39 20.30 -2.21 13.94
N THR A 40 20.07 -1.31 14.88
CA THR A 40 21.13 -0.53 15.56
C THR A 40 21.72 -1.25 16.79
N ALA A 41 21.05 -2.29 17.27
CA ALA A 41 21.37 -3.03 18.50
C ALA A 41 22.59 -3.95 18.42
N LYS A 42 23.68 -3.61 17.70
CA LYS A 42 24.82 -4.52 17.45
C LYS A 42 25.57 -5.02 18.71
N ASN A 43 25.39 -4.37 19.86
CA ASN A 43 26.08 -4.69 21.13
C ASN A 43 25.10 -4.82 22.32
N VAL A 44 23.85 -5.21 22.06
CA VAL A 44 22.83 -5.31 23.10
C VAL A 44 22.88 -6.68 23.79
N SER A 45 22.52 -6.74 25.07
CA SER A 45 22.47 -8.00 25.81
C SER A 45 21.46 -8.96 25.19
N ALA A 46 21.73 -10.28 25.22
CA ALA A 46 20.84 -11.30 24.65
C ALA A 46 19.36 -11.16 25.09
N PRO A 47 19.04 -10.88 26.37
CA PRO A 47 17.64 -10.70 26.78
C PRO A 47 16.94 -9.51 26.11
N ARG A 48 17.68 -8.44 25.80
CA ARG A 48 17.12 -7.27 25.14
C ARG A 48 16.98 -7.47 23.63
N HIS A 49 17.80 -8.33 23.02
CA HIS A 49 17.57 -8.80 21.66
C HIS A 49 16.27 -9.60 21.54
N GLU A 50 16.04 -10.55 22.45
CA GLU A 50 14.81 -11.36 22.47
C GLU A 50 13.55 -10.50 22.58
N ILE A 51 13.57 -9.46 23.45
CA ILE A 51 12.47 -8.50 23.57
C ILE A 51 12.23 -7.75 22.25
N LEU A 52 13.29 -7.31 21.56
CA LEU A 52 13.17 -6.56 20.32
C LEU A 52 12.64 -7.41 19.17
N ASP A 53 13.09 -8.66 19.07
CA ASP A 53 12.61 -9.60 18.05
C ASP A 53 11.13 -9.94 18.28
N GLU A 54 10.73 -10.19 19.52
CA GLU A 54 9.34 -10.45 19.85
C GLU A 54 8.46 -9.21 19.64
N ALA A 55 8.93 -8.03 20.02
CA ALA A 55 8.23 -6.78 19.73
C ALA A 55 8.07 -6.56 18.21
N LYS A 56 9.08 -6.89 17.40
CA LYS A 56 8.99 -6.78 15.93
C LYS A 56 7.92 -7.74 15.40
N ARG A 57 7.91 -8.98 15.89
CA ARG A 57 6.94 -10.01 15.50
C ARG A 57 5.52 -9.57 15.84
N LEU A 58 5.28 -9.16 17.10
CA LEU A 58 3.97 -8.73 17.60
C LEU A 58 3.47 -7.45 16.91
N CYS A 59 4.33 -6.45 16.70
CA CYS A 59 3.93 -5.23 16.00
C CYS A 59 3.50 -5.52 14.57
N MET A 60 4.21 -6.40 13.84
CA MET A 60 3.84 -6.77 12.47
C MET A 60 2.50 -7.53 12.45
N SER A 61 2.32 -8.53 13.31
CA SER A 61 1.06 -9.28 13.39
C SER A 61 -0.11 -8.35 13.74
N ASN A 62 0.06 -7.44 14.71
CA ASN A 62 -0.96 -6.46 15.06
C ASN A 62 -1.23 -5.47 13.91
N CYS A 63 -0.23 -5.09 13.08
CA CYS A 63 -0.49 -4.29 11.87
C CYS A 63 -1.44 -5.00 10.90
N LEU A 64 -1.28 -6.32 10.71
CA LEU A 64 -2.14 -7.10 9.83
C LEU A 64 -3.52 -7.32 10.44
N PHE A 65 -3.59 -7.69 11.71
CA PHE A 65 -4.86 -7.88 12.43
C PHE A 65 -5.67 -6.59 12.56
N ALA A 66 -5.03 -5.44 12.69
CA ALA A 66 -5.70 -4.15 12.66
C ALA A 66 -6.46 -3.90 11.35
N LEU A 67 -6.08 -4.56 10.26
CA LEU A 67 -6.70 -4.43 8.94
C LEU A 67 -7.67 -5.57 8.63
N THR A 68 -7.45 -6.78 9.16
CA THR A 68 -8.30 -7.96 8.87
C THR A 68 -9.31 -8.27 9.97
N MET A 69 -9.00 -7.91 11.22
CA MET A 69 -9.76 -8.27 12.42
C MET A 69 -9.85 -7.09 13.41
N PRO A 70 -10.42 -5.94 13.01
CA PRO A 70 -10.51 -4.75 13.88
C PRO A 70 -11.29 -5.00 15.19
N ALA A 71 -12.16 -6.01 15.21
CA ALA A 71 -12.91 -6.43 16.39
C ALA A 71 -12.02 -6.83 17.58
N LEU A 72 -10.77 -7.27 17.33
CA LEU A 72 -9.78 -7.56 18.38
C LEU A 72 -9.45 -6.32 19.24
N TYR A 73 -9.69 -5.12 18.70
CA TYR A 73 -9.45 -3.83 19.35
C TYR A 73 -10.74 -3.10 19.72
N GLY A 74 -11.88 -3.80 19.72
CA GLY A 74 -13.18 -3.22 20.02
C GLY A 74 -13.69 -2.27 18.93
N ARG A 75 -13.30 -2.49 17.66
CA ARG A 75 -13.70 -1.67 16.51
C ARG A 75 -14.52 -2.46 15.51
N ASP A 76 -15.52 -1.79 14.93
CA ASP A 76 -16.26 -2.32 13.79
C ASP A 76 -15.42 -2.21 12.50
N PRO A 77 -15.60 -3.15 11.55
CA PRO A 77 -14.95 -3.07 10.24
C PRO A 77 -15.25 -1.76 9.50
N ASN A 78 -14.21 -1.12 8.99
CA ASN A 78 -14.27 0.15 8.30
C ASN A 78 -13.34 0.13 7.06
N PRO A 79 -13.88 -0.05 5.84
CA PRO A 79 -13.08 -0.13 4.61
C PRO A 79 -12.27 1.13 4.25
N GLN A 80 -12.54 2.26 4.90
CA GLN A 80 -11.74 3.48 4.75
C GLN A 80 -10.49 3.45 5.64
N HIS A 81 -10.52 2.72 6.76
CA HIS A 81 -9.40 2.58 7.69
C HIS A 81 -8.64 1.26 7.46
N ASP A 82 -9.36 0.20 7.13
CA ASP A 82 -8.90 -1.18 7.06
C ASP A 82 -8.37 -1.48 5.65
N THR A 83 -7.42 -0.66 5.21
CA THR A 83 -6.87 -0.74 3.85
C THR A 83 -5.42 -0.27 3.79
N LEU A 84 -4.63 -0.88 2.90
CA LEU A 84 -3.24 -0.50 2.65
C LEU A 84 -3.09 0.67 1.67
N VAL A 85 -4.15 1.05 0.96
CA VAL A 85 -4.11 2.04 -0.14
C VAL A 85 -3.43 3.36 0.25
N PRO A 86 -3.82 4.08 1.31
CA PRO A 86 -3.21 5.39 1.62
C PRO A 86 -1.71 5.27 1.89
N TYR A 87 -1.28 4.19 2.55
CA TYR A 87 0.12 3.94 2.90
C TYR A 87 0.96 3.48 1.70
N LEU A 88 0.35 2.78 0.74
CA LEU A 88 1.01 2.43 -0.53
C LEU A 88 1.19 3.66 -1.43
N LEU A 89 0.20 4.56 -1.47
CA LEU A 89 0.24 5.78 -2.27
C LEU A 89 1.21 6.82 -1.70
N GLN A 90 1.45 6.86 -0.39
CA GLN A 90 2.50 7.69 0.21
C GLN A 90 3.91 7.30 -0.25
N GLY A 91 4.12 6.04 -0.64
CA GLY A 91 5.38 5.55 -1.17
C GLY A 91 6.41 5.14 -0.11
N ILE A 92 7.44 4.43 -0.56
CA ILE A 92 8.39 3.73 0.32
C ILE A 92 9.32 4.64 1.14
N GLN A 93 9.45 5.91 0.75
CA GLN A 93 10.33 6.90 1.39
C GLN A 93 9.62 7.68 2.49
N ASP A 94 8.29 7.65 2.52
CA ASP A 94 7.50 8.37 3.49
C ASP A 94 7.45 7.62 4.84
N ASP A 95 7.53 8.36 5.95
CA ASP A 95 7.48 7.77 7.29
C ASP A 95 6.10 7.17 7.61
N GLY A 96 5.03 7.64 6.97
CA GLY A 96 3.70 7.03 6.95
C GLY A 96 3.54 5.91 5.91
N GLY A 97 4.40 5.85 4.88
CA GLY A 97 4.26 4.87 3.81
C GLY A 97 4.74 3.44 4.15
N LEU A 98 4.36 2.46 3.33
CA LEU A 98 4.86 1.08 3.48
C LEU A 98 6.24 0.93 2.84
N CYS A 99 7.28 0.72 3.65
CA CYS A 99 8.62 0.45 3.14
C CYS A 99 8.79 -1.02 2.71
N PHE A 100 9.86 -1.32 1.98
CA PHE A 100 10.13 -2.69 1.50
C PHE A 100 10.25 -3.73 2.61
N ASP A 101 10.79 -3.35 3.77
CA ASP A 101 10.91 -4.27 4.90
C ASP A 101 9.55 -4.64 5.48
N PHE A 102 8.59 -3.71 5.47
CA PHE A 102 7.23 -3.97 5.95
C PHE A 102 6.56 -5.01 5.05
N ILE A 103 6.60 -4.75 3.73
CA ILE A 103 6.01 -5.64 2.72
C ILE A 103 6.67 -7.03 2.80
N ARG A 104 8.00 -7.10 2.93
CA ARG A 104 8.72 -8.38 3.05
C ARG A 104 8.31 -9.15 4.31
N GLU A 105 8.16 -8.48 5.44
CA GLU A 105 7.73 -9.11 6.69
C GLU A 105 6.26 -9.54 6.65
N ALA A 106 5.38 -8.76 6.00
CA ALA A 106 3.99 -9.14 5.78
C ALA A 106 3.89 -10.38 4.88
N ILE A 107 4.66 -10.46 3.79
CA ILE A 107 4.66 -11.60 2.87
C ILE A 107 5.04 -12.91 3.57
N LYS A 108 5.98 -12.87 4.54
CA LYS A 108 6.35 -14.07 5.33
C LYS A 108 5.18 -14.68 6.09
N ARG A 109 4.10 -13.93 6.28
CA ARG A 109 2.91 -14.33 7.04
C ARG A 109 1.74 -14.70 6.13
N PHE A 110 1.87 -14.62 4.80
CA PHE A 110 0.75 -14.87 3.88
C PHE A 110 0.13 -16.26 4.04
N ASP A 111 0.91 -17.26 4.45
CA ASP A 111 0.43 -18.62 4.69
C ASP A 111 -0.26 -18.78 6.06
N GLU A 112 -0.24 -17.75 6.92
CA GLU A 112 -0.87 -17.78 8.25
C GLU A 112 -2.38 -17.49 8.18
N ASP A 113 -2.82 -16.66 7.23
CA ASP A 113 -4.22 -16.25 7.06
C ASP A 113 -4.47 -15.80 5.60
N GLU A 114 -5.48 -16.37 4.93
CA GLU A 114 -5.86 -16.04 3.55
C GLU A 114 -6.27 -14.57 3.37
N ALA A 115 -6.69 -13.88 4.44
CA ALA A 115 -7.00 -12.46 4.40
C ALA A 115 -5.75 -11.58 4.17
N PHE A 116 -4.56 -12.04 4.57
CA PHE A 116 -3.33 -11.25 4.42
C PHE A 116 -2.91 -11.01 2.97
N PRO A 117 -2.81 -12.02 2.08
CA PRO A 117 -2.56 -11.76 0.67
C PRO A 117 -3.71 -10.97 0.03
N ALA A 118 -4.97 -11.18 0.46
CA ALA A 118 -6.12 -10.44 -0.04
C ALA A 118 -6.00 -8.93 0.22
N LEU A 119 -5.51 -8.49 1.38
CA LEU A 119 -5.27 -7.06 1.68
C LEU A 119 -4.42 -6.36 0.62
N PHE A 120 -3.38 -7.03 0.12
CA PHE A 120 -2.49 -6.48 -0.90
C PHE A 120 -3.17 -6.48 -2.27
N ASN A 121 -3.84 -7.58 -2.63
CA ASN A 121 -4.58 -7.67 -3.89
C ASN A 121 -5.65 -6.58 -3.98
N ASP A 122 -6.49 -6.46 -2.96
CA ASP A 122 -7.59 -5.49 -2.88
C ASP A 122 -7.08 -4.05 -2.91
N ALA A 123 -5.96 -3.78 -2.25
CA ALA A 123 -5.34 -2.46 -2.32
C ALA A 123 -4.89 -2.12 -3.75
N MET A 124 -4.25 -3.03 -4.48
CA MET A 124 -3.84 -2.76 -5.85
C MET A 124 -5.02 -2.63 -6.80
N ILE A 125 -6.08 -3.42 -6.62
CA ILE A 125 -7.32 -3.31 -7.39
C ILE A 125 -7.95 -1.93 -7.18
N LYS A 126 -8.02 -1.46 -5.93
CA LYS A 126 -8.53 -0.13 -5.59
C LYS A 126 -7.65 0.98 -6.16
N ILE A 127 -6.32 0.84 -6.12
CA ILE A 127 -5.38 1.78 -6.75
C ILE A 127 -5.60 1.82 -8.27
N SER A 128 -5.73 0.67 -8.92
CA SER A 128 -6.00 0.58 -10.37
C SER A 128 -7.33 1.25 -10.74
N SER A 129 -8.38 0.96 -9.96
CA SER A 129 -9.70 1.56 -10.14
C SER A 129 -9.66 3.09 -9.99
N GLN A 130 -8.95 3.61 -8.99
CA GLN A 130 -8.73 5.05 -8.83
C GLN A 130 -8.00 5.64 -10.05
N LEU A 131 -6.90 5.00 -10.47
CA LEU A 131 -6.10 5.43 -11.62
C LEU A 131 -6.92 5.45 -12.93
N SER A 132 -7.92 4.58 -13.07
CA SER A 132 -8.79 4.52 -14.25
C SER A 132 -9.57 5.83 -14.50
N THR A 133 -9.74 6.64 -13.45
CA THR A 133 -10.43 7.94 -13.50
C THR A 133 -9.49 9.12 -13.73
N LEU A 134 -8.17 8.89 -13.67
CA LEU A 134 -7.16 9.93 -13.82
C LEU A 134 -6.68 10.06 -15.27
N SER A 135 -6.06 11.20 -15.54
CA SER A 135 -5.37 11.56 -16.76
C SER A 135 -3.92 11.95 -16.47
N LEU A 136 -3.14 12.22 -17.53
CA LEU A 136 -1.74 12.65 -17.40
C LEU A 136 -1.58 13.99 -16.64
N GLY A 137 -2.62 14.84 -16.63
CA GLY A 137 -2.61 16.12 -15.93
C GLY A 137 -2.92 16.02 -14.43
N ASP A 138 -3.37 14.85 -13.96
CA ASP A 138 -3.73 14.62 -12.56
C ASP A 138 -2.57 14.02 -11.75
N GLU A 139 -2.76 13.88 -10.44
CA GLU A 139 -1.78 13.25 -9.53
C GLU A 139 -1.76 11.71 -9.65
N TYR A 140 -1.35 11.20 -10.82
CA TYR A 140 -1.31 9.76 -11.13
C TYR A 140 -0.03 9.05 -10.66
N LYS A 141 1.05 9.81 -10.40
CA LYS A 141 2.38 9.26 -10.09
C LYS A 141 2.39 8.32 -8.86
N PRO A 142 1.70 8.64 -7.74
CA PRO A 142 1.62 7.74 -6.58
C PRO A 142 1.12 6.34 -6.93
N HIS A 143 0.10 6.23 -7.79
CA HIS A 143 -0.46 4.95 -8.22
C HIS A 143 0.57 4.13 -8.99
N VAL A 144 1.27 4.75 -9.94
CA VAL A 144 2.34 4.10 -10.71
C VAL A 144 3.48 3.64 -9.80
N GLN A 145 3.87 4.46 -8.80
CA GLN A 145 4.91 4.07 -7.84
C GLN A 145 4.49 2.90 -6.96
N ALA A 146 3.21 2.77 -6.60
CA ALA A 146 2.69 1.61 -5.89
C ALA A 146 2.84 0.32 -6.72
N LEU A 147 2.54 0.36 -8.02
CA LEU A 147 2.76 -0.79 -8.91
C LEU A 147 4.25 -1.12 -9.05
N LEU A 148 5.11 -0.11 -9.24
CA LEU A 148 6.57 -0.31 -9.28
C LEU A 148 7.13 -0.87 -7.97
N THR A 149 6.51 -0.57 -6.84
CA THR A 149 6.85 -1.18 -5.55
C THR A 149 6.48 -2.67 -5.55
N TYR A 150 5.29 -3.03 -6.05
CA TYR A 150 4.85 -4.43 -6.15
C TYR A 150 5.77 -5.28 -7.04
N THR A 151 6.32 -4.73 -8.13
CA THR A 151 7.24 -5.49 -9.02
C THR A 151 8.54 -5.91 -8.35
N ARG A 152 8.87 -5.35 -7.17
CA ARG A 152 10.00 -5.81 -6.33
C ARG A 152 9.70 -7.10 -5.56
N PHE A 153 8.45 -7.55 -5.55
CA PHE A 153 8.00 -8.72 -4.82
C PHE A 153 7.26 -9.69 -5.76
N PRO A 154 7.95 -10.71 -6.28
CA PRO A 154 7.35 -11.66 -7.23
C PRO A 154 6.03 -12.29 -6.74
N VAL A 155 5.92 -12.57 -5.44
CA VAL A 155 4.71 -13.11 -4.80
C VAL A 155 3.51 -12.18 -5.01
N LEU A 156 3.67 -10.87 -4.86
CA LEU A 156 2.57 -9.91 -5.07
C LEU A 156 2.12 -9.89 -6.53
N ILE A 157 3.07 -9.93 -7.47
CA ILE A 157 2.74 -9.95 -8.91
C ILE A 157 2.04 -11.26 -9.29
N ALA A 158 2.52 -12.40 -8.77
CA ALA A 158 1.90 -13.70 -9.01
C ALA A 158 0.45 -13.74 -8.49
N ASN A 159 0.21 -13.23 -7.28
CA ASN A 159 -1.12 -13.15 -6.71
C ASN A 159 -2.06 -12.26 -7.54
N LEU A 160 -1.57 -11.10 -8.00
CA LEU A 160 -2.35 -10.22 -8.88
C LEU A 160 -2.68 -10.88 -10.21
N ALA A 161 -1.74 -11.62 -10.80
CA ALA A 161 -1.96 -12.32 -12.07
C ALA A 161 -3.04 -13.41 -11.98
N GLN A 162 -3.25 -13.97 -10.79
CA GLN A 162 -4.30 -14.96 -10.53
C GLN A 162 -5.66 -14.33 -10.21
N HIS A 163 -5.72 -13.03 -9.93
CA HIS A 163 -6.97 -12.37 -9.59
C HIS A 163 -7.92 -12.32 -10.80
N PRO A 164 -9.23 -12.57 -10.64
CA PRO A 164 -10.19 -12.60 -11.77
C PRO A 164 -10.19 -11.34 -12.64
N SER A 165 -9.99 -10.16 -12.04
CA SER A 165 -9.92 -8.89 -12.76
C SER A 165 -8.62 -8.66 -13.54
N PHE A 166 -7.63 -9.55 -13.43
CA PHE A 166 -6.38 -9.42 -14.18
C PHE A 166 -6.62 -9.61 -15.67
N ASN A 167 -7.35 -10.66 -16.03
CA ASN A 167 -7.67 -11.02 -17.42
C ASN A 167 -9.17 -11.35 -17.56
N MET A 168 -10.02 -10.44 -17.12
CA MET A 168 -11.46 -10.58 -17.25
C MET A 168 -11.95 -10.26 -18.68
N ALA A 169 -12.99 -10.96 -19.12
CA ALA A 169 -13.63 -10.66 -20.40
C ALA A 169 -14.20 -9.23 -20.41
N GLN A 170 -13.78 -8.41 -21.38
CA GLN A 170 -14.18 -7.02 -21.54
C GLN A 170 -14.25 -6.64 -23.02
N SER A 171 -14.98 -5.56 -23.33
CA SER A 171 -14.84 -4.90 -24.63
C SER A 171 -13.43 -4.32 -24.78
N ALA A 172 -12.94 -4.18 -26.02
CA ALA A 172 -11.59 -3.65 -26.24
C ALA A 172 -11.33 -2.31 -25.52
N PRO A 173 -12.25 -1.31 -25.55
CA PRO A 173 -12.06 -0.07 -24.77
C PRO A 173 -12.16 -0.28 -23.24
N GLY A 174 -12.87 -1.32 -22.80
CA GLY A 174 -13.02 -1.65 -21.38
C GLY A 174 -11.76 -2.26 -20.77
N ILE A 175 -10.88 -2.88 -21.57
CA ILE A 175 -9.62 -3.48 -21.10
C ILE A 175 -8.78 -2.44 -20.35
N GLU A 176 -8.64 -1.24 -20.90
CA GLU A 176 -7.85 -0.14 -20.35
C GLU A 176 -8.43 0.49 -19.06
N ARG A 177 -9.66 0.14 -18.67
CA ARG A 177 -10.33 0.73 -17.50
C ARG A 177 -10.69 -0.27 -16.42
N HIS A 178 -11.04 -1.50 -16.80
CA HIS A 178 -11.63 -2.48 -15.88
C HIS A 178 -10.70 -3.64 -15.54
N THR A 179 -9.57 -3.81 -16.25
CA THR A 179 -8.55 -4.79 -15.87
C THR A 179 -7.55 -4.19 -14.88
N ILE A 180 -6.84 -5.03 -14.12
CA ILE A 180 -5.88 -4.56 -13.11
C ILE A 180 -4.78 -3.69 -13.73
N LEU A 181 -4.22 -4.08 -14.87
CA LEU A 181 -3.11 -3.34 -15.49
C LEU A 181 -3.55 -2.28 -16.49
N GLY A 182 -4.77 -2.38 -17.03
CA GLY A 182 -5.30 -1.46 -18.03
C GLY A 182 -5.11 0.02 -17.66
N PRO A 183 -5.56 0.47 -16.48
CA PRO A 183 -5.41 1.86 -16.06
C PRO A 183 -3.97 2.38 -16.05
N PHE A 184 -3.00 1.53 -15.75
CA PHE A 184 -1.58 1.90 -15.74
C PHE A 184 -1.04 2.12 -17.17
N PHE A 185 -1.49 1.31 -18.12
CA PHE A 185 -1.11 1.45 -19.54
C PHE A 185 -1.92 2.51 -20.28
N ARG A 186 -3.06 2.93 -19.72
CA ARG A 186 -3.92 3.96 -20.29
C ARG A 186 -3.34 5.37 -20.13
N ILE A 187 -2.56 5.64 -19.09
CA ILE A 187 -1.97 6.97 -18.86
C ILE A 187 -1.03 7.33 -20.00
N SER A 188 -1.42 8.32 -20.79
CA SER A 188 -0.75 8.66 -22.05
C SER A 188 -0.98 10.12 -22.42
N PRO A 189 0.01 10.80 -23.05
CA PRO A 189 -0.17 12.14 -23.60
C PRO A 189 -1.17 12.17 -24.77
N LEU A 190 -1.53 11.02 -25.32
CA LEU A 190 -2.51 10.89 -26.40
C LEU A 190 -3.96 10.86 -25.92
N GLN A 191 -4.20 10.90 -24.60
CA GLN A 191 -5.55 11.04 -24.07
C GLN A 191 -6.14 12.40 -24.49
N PRO A 192 -7.42 12.46 -24.92
CA PRO A 192 -8.04 13.70 -25.40
C PRO A 192 -7.90 14.87 -24.41
N GLU A 193 -8.02 14.60 -23.12
CA GLU A 193 -7.88 15.58 -22.04
C GLU A 193 -6.45 16.13 -21.96
N ALA A 194 -5.44 15.26 -22.07
CA ALA A 194 -4.03 15.65 -22.10
C ALA A 194 -3.72 16.48 -23.35
N ILE A 195 -4.14 16.03 -24.54
CA ILE A 195 -3.91 16.75 -25.80
C ILE A 195 -4.48 18.18 -25.73
N LYS A 196 -5.69 18.36 -25.19
CA LYS A 196 -6.30 19.69 -25.03
C LYS A 196 -5.50 20.61 -24.11
N SER A 197 -4.87 20.05 -23.07
CA SER A 197 -4.03 20.79 -22.13
C SER A 197 -2.69 21.19 -22.74
N TYR A 198 -2.01 20.27 -23.44
CA TYR A 198 -0.67 20.51 -24.00
C TYR A 198 -0.72 21.27 -25.34
N PHE A 199 -1.76 21.10 -26.15
CA PHE A 199 -1.87 21.69 -27.49
C PHE A 199 -3.19 22.47 -27.71
N PRO A 200 -3.46 23.52 -26.92
CA PRO A 200 -4.67 24.32 -27.07
C PRO A 200 -4.64 25.10 -28.40
N GLY A 201 -5.51 24.74 -29.34
CA GLY A 201 -5.52 25.36 -30.67
C GLY A 201 -4.35 24.90 -31.54
N ALA A 202 -4.12 23.58 -31.62
CA ALA A 202 -3.03 22.95 -32.37
C ALA A 202 -2.82 23.45 -33.81
N ARG A 203 -3.85 24.02 -34.46
CA ARG A 203 -3.75 24.60 -35.82
C ARG A 203 -3.07 25.97 -35.86
N SER A 204 -2.99 26.68 -34.74
CA SER A 204 -2.38 28.01 -34.60
C SER A 204 -1.16 28.03 -33.69
N LEU A 205 -0.72 26.87 -33.16
CA LEU A 205 0.49 26.80 -32.34
C LEU A 205 1.75 26.95 -33.20
N ASP A 206 2.68 27.78 -32.73
CA ASP A 206 4.01 27.89 -33.30
C ASP A 206 4.78 26.57 -33.16
N ARG A 207 5.53 26.19 -34.21
CA ARG A 207 6.34 24.97 -34.24
C ARG A 207 7.40 24.94 -33.15
N VAL A 208 7.95 26.10 -32.77
CA VAL A 208 8.91 26.20 -31.66
C VAL A 208 8.25 25.87 -30.31
N ARG A 209 6.99 26.23 -30.13
CA ARG A 209 6.22 25.85 -28.93
C ARG A 209 5.88 24.36 -28.91
N ILE A 210 5.58 23.77 -30.06
CA ILE A 210 5.31 22.33 -30.19
C ILE A 210 6.56 21.50 -29.86
N ALA A 211 7.76 21.94 -30.27
CA ALA A 211 9.01 21.22 -30.02
C ALA A 211 9.46 21.26 -28.54
N ASN A 212 8.95 22.19 -27.74
CA ASN A 212 9.32 22.40 -26.34
C ASN A 212 8.23 21.99 -25.33
N ALA A 213 7.12 21.41 -25.81
CA ALA A 213 5.99 20.91 -25.00
C ALA A 213 6.15 19.42 -24.69
#